data_AF-A0A917D001-F1
#
_entry.id   AF-A0A917D001-F1
#
_cell.length_a   1.000
_cell.length_b   1.000
_cell.length_c   1.000
_cell.angle_alpha   90.00
_cell.angle_beta   90.00
_cell.angle_gamma   90.00
#
_symmetry.space_group_name_H-M   'P 1'
#
loop_
_entity.id
_entity.type
_entity.pdbx_description
1 polymer ?
#
loop_
_entity_poly.entity_id
_entity_poly.type
_entity_poly.pdbx_seq_one_letter_code
_entity_poly.pdbx_strand_id
1 'polypeptide(L)'
;MIRTLTSVAATLTTGGALALVTDANRTADYFLVASALTAWAFVGLYGTRSRWRLLNAGRSLLYVFVALALVLTQNAASVFLGADYFGRGVLRQIEYWSLWVALLGMLHTLWGIQRSERRTSCPNDSKWKGKL
;
A
#
# COMPACT_ATOMS: atom_id res chain seq x y z
N MET A 1 -0.98 2.57 -20.52
CA MET A 1 -0.53 1.68 -19.43
C MET A 1 0.96 1.33 -19.48
N ILE A 2 1.63 1.33 -20.64
CA ILE A 2 3.09 1.03 -20.73
C ILE A 2 3.97 2.16 -20.17
N ARG A 3 3.54 3.44 -20.26
CA ARG A 3 4.31 4.61 -19.78
C ARG A 3 4.51 4.69 -18.26
N THR A 4 3.69 4.00 -17.47
CA THR A 4 3.78 4.02 -15.99
C THR A 4 4.66 2.90 -15.44
N LEU A 5 4.88 1.80 -16.19
CA LEU A 5 5.72 0.69 -15.74
C LEU A 5 7.21 1.02 -15.93
N THR A 6 7.56 1.72 -17.00
CA THR A 6 8.93 2.18 -17.24
C THR A 6 9.42 3.17 -16.18
N SER A 7 8.54 3.98 -15.60
CA SER A 7 8.94 4.95 -14.55
C SER A 7 9.30 4.27 -13.23
N VAL A 8 8.62 3.16 -12.87
CA VAL A 8 8.85 2.43 -11.60
C VAL A 8 10.17 1.65 -11.64
N ALA A 9 10.45 0.96 -12.75
CA ALA A 9 11.71 0.24 -12.91
C ALA A 9 12.92 1.18 -12.93
N ALA A 10 12.78 2.36 -13.58
CA ALA A 10 13.83 3.38 -13.61
C ALA A 10 14.07 4.02 -12.24
N THR A 11 13.03 4.22 -11.41
CA THR A 11 13.21 4.77 -10.06
C THR A 11 13.92 3.80 -9.12
N LEU A 12 13.68 2.50 -9.24
CA LEU A 12 14.36 1.48 -8.44
C LEU A 12 15.86 1.39 -8.75
N THR A 13 16.25 1.44 -10.03
CA THR A 13 17.67 1.42 -10.42
C THR A 13 18.39 2.72 -10.06
N THR A 14 17.74 3.88 -10.22
CA THR A 14 18.33 5.17 -9.79
C THR A 14 18.48 5.24 -8.26
N GLY A 15 17.50 4.76 -7.49
CA GLY A 15 17.59 4.72 -6.02
C GLY A 15 18.72 3.81 -5.52
N GLY A 16 18.89 2.64 -6.14
CA GLY A 16 19.99 1.71 -5.81
C GLY A 16 21.37 2.26 -6.16
N ALA A 17 21.50 2.97 -7.29
CA ALA A 17 22.77 3.59 -7.69
C ALA A 17 23.17 4.76 -6.79
N LEU A 18 22.22 5.57 -6.33
CA LEU A 18 22.47 6.65 -5.38
C LEU A 18 23.05 6.13 -4.05
N ALA A 19 22.53 5.01 -3.54
CA ALA A 19 23.01 4.40 -2.30
C ALA A 19 24.48 3.92 -2.35
N LEU A 20 25.05 3.72 -3.55
CA LEU A 20 26.45 3.32 -3.72
C LEU A 20 27.42 4.53 -3.78
N VAL A 21 26.90 5.74 -3.99
CA VAL A 21 27.71 6.96 -4.21
C VAL A 21 27.56 7.96 -3.07
N THR A 22 26.43 7.94 -2.35
CA THR A 22 26.16 8.86 -1.24
C THR A 22 26.20 8.17 0.11
N ASP A 23 26.33 8.98 1.16
CA ASP A 23 26.27 8.54 2.56
C ASP A 23 24.92 7.86 2.84
N ALA A 24 24.93 6.52 2.82
CA ALA A 24 23.72 5.70 2.68
C ALA A 24 22.67 5.97 3.76
N ASN A 25 23.10 6.32 4.97
CA ASN A 25 22.22 6.62 6.10
C ASN A 25 21.39 7.89 5.85
N ARG A 26 22.04 9.00 5.46
CA ARG A 26 21.32 10.26 5.18
C ARG A 26 20.37 10.13 4.00
N THR A 27 20.78 9.41 2.96
CA THR A 27 19.94 9.21 1.78
C THR A 27 18.71 8.36 2.10
N ALA A 28 18.86 7.31 2.93
CA ALA A 28 17.74 6.50 3.41
C ALA A 28 16.73 7.32 4.23
N ASP A 29 17.22 8.22 5.10
CA ASP A 29 16.36 9.10 5.91
C ASP A 29 15.49 10.03 5.04
N TYR A 30 16.07 10.64 3.99
CA TYR A 30 15.31 11.46 3.05
C TYR A 30 14.27 10.66 2.29
N PHE A 31 14.61 9.45 1.83
CA PHE A 31 13.64 8.58 1.16
C PHE A 31 12.52 8.14 2.09
N LEU A 32 12.81 7.90 3.38
CA LEU A 32 11.81 7.57 4.38
C LEU A 32 10.80 8.72 4.57
N VAL A 33 11.28 9.95 4.73
CA VAL A 33 10.43 11.15 4.84
C VAL A 33 9.62 11.38 3.56
N ALA A 34 10.25 11.28 2.39
CA ALA A 34 9.57 11.42 1.10
C ALA A 34 8.47 10.36 0.91
N SER A 35 8.71 9.13 1.36
CA SER A 35 7.74 8.05 1.33
C SER A 35 6.56 8.32 2.26
N ALA A 36 6.82 8.82 3.47
CA ALA A 36 5.78 9.22 4.42
C ALA A 36 4.87 10.31 3.84
N LEU A 37 5.47 11.36 3.26
CA LEU A 37 4.73 12.46 2.62
C LEU A 37 3.90 11.96 1.43
N THR A 38 4.46 11.08 0.60
CA THR A 38 3.76 10.50 -0.55
C THR A 38 2.58 9.64 -0.10
N ALA A 39 2.75 8.86 0.97
CA ALA A 39 1.68 8.06 1.55
C ALA A 39 0.55 8.96 2.10
N TRP A 40 0.87 10.04 2.80
CA TRP A 40 -0.12 11.02 3.25
C TRP A 40 -0.83 11.74 2.10
N ALA A 41 -0.10 12.11 1.05
CA ALA A 41 -0.69 12.70 -0.15
C ALA A 41 -1.69 11.74 -0.81
N PHE A 42 -1.34 10.44 -0.90
CA PHE A 42 -2.27 9.42 -1.38
C PHE A 42 -3.49 9.30 -0.46
N VAL A 43 -3.32 9.21 0.86
CA VAL A 43 -4.43 9.13 1.82
C VAL A 43 -5.36 10.33 1.69
N GLY A 44 -4.80 11.55 1.59
CA GLY A 44 -5.57 12.78 1.43
C GLY A 44 -6.33 12.81 0.10
N LEU A 45 -5.64 12.59 -1.01
CA LEU A 45 -6.27 12.60 -2.35
C LEU A 45 -7.29 11.48 -2.51
N TYR A 46 -6.94 10.26 -2.12
CA TYR A 46 -7.82 9.09 -2.24
C TYR A 46 -9.00 9.20 -1.28
N GLY A 47 -8.77 9.62 -0.03
CA GLY A 47 -9.80 9.80 0.98
C GLY A 47 -10.82 10.91 0.64
N THR A 48 -10.41 11.95 -0.08
CA THR A 48 -11.28 13.10 -0.41
C THR A 48 -11.92 13.01 -1.79
N ARG A 49 -11.17 12.62 -2.83
CA ARG A 49 -11.66 12.61 -4.23
C ARG A 49 -12.22 11.27 -4.67
N SER A 50 -11.76 10.15 -4.10
CA SER A 50 -12.17 8.83 -4.59
C SER A 50 -13.48 8.39 -3.95
N ARG A 51 -14.30 7.63 -4.70
CA ARG A 51 -15.50 6.96 -4.18
C ARG A 51 -15.13 5.69 -3.38
N TRP A 52 -14.12 5.78 -2.52
CA TRP A 52 -13.56 4.66 -1.77
C TRP A 52 -14.60 4.00 -0.86
N ARG A 53 -15.64 4.73 -0.42
CA ARG A 53 -16.75 4.21 0.38
C ARG A 53 -17.68 3.26 -0.38
N LEU A 54 -17.73 3.34 -1.72
CA LEU A 54 -18.66 2.53 -2.53
C LEU A 54 -18.13 1.12 -2.82
N LEU A 55 -16.80 0.92 -2.83
CA LEU A 55 -16.19 -0.38 -3.09
C LEU A 55 -15.47 -0.90 -1.85
N ASN A 56 -15.77 -2.15 -1.46
CA ASN A 56 -15.07 -2.83 -0.36
C ASN A 56 -13.55 -2.84 -0.56
N ALA A 57 -13.09 -3.08 -1.80
CA ALA A 57 -11.67 -3.02 -2.16
C ALA A 57 -11.07 -1.61 -1.99
N GLY A 58 -11.86 -0.57 -2.26
CA GLY A 58 -11.42 0.82 -2.06
C GLY A 58 -11.25 1.17 -0.59
N ARG A 59 -12.16 0.70 0.27
CA ARG A 59 -12.05 0.86 1.73
C ARG A 59 -10.80 0.18 2.28
N SER A 60 -10.56 -1.08 1.89
CA SER A 60 -9.37 -1.82 2.36
C SER A 60 -8.07 -1.16 1.91
N LEU A 61 -8.03 -0.63 0.69
CA LEU A 61 -6.86 0.08 0.17
C LEU A 61 -6.56 1.34 0.98
N LEU A 62 -7.59 2.14 1.31
CA LEU A 62 -7.39 3.33 2.14
C LEU A 62 -6.88 2.96 3.53
N TYR A 63 -7.42 1.93 4.18
CA TYR A 63 -6.96 1.50 5.50
C TYR A 63 -5.50 1.06 5.50
N VAL A 64 -5.07 0.32 4.47
CA VAL A 64 -3.66 -0.08 4.32
C VAL A 64 -2.77 1.15 4.16
N PHE A 65 -3.16 2.11 3.31
CA PHE A 65 -2.35 3.32 3.10
C PHE A 65 -2.31 4.24 4.32
N VAL A 66 -3.39 4.32 5.11
CA VAL A 66 -3.39 5.04 6.39
C VAL A 66 -2.44 4.38 7.38
N ALA A 67 -2.54 3.05 7.56
CA ALA A 67 -1.64 2.33 8.45
C ALA A 67 -0.17 2.45 8.01
N LEU A 68 0.08 2.39 6.70
CA LEU A 68 1.41 2.59 6.13
C LEU A 68 1.94 4.01 6.36
N ALA A 69 1.11 5.04 6.16
CA ALA A 69 1.50 6.43 6.41
C ALA A 69 1.87 6.66 7.87
N LEU A 70 1.14 6.06 8.81
CA LEU A 70 1.44 6.12 10.24
C LEU A 70 2.78 5.46 10.57
N VAL A 71 2.99 4.21 10.11
CA VAL A 71 4.26 3.49 10.28
C VAL A 71 5.45 4.28 9.71
N LEU A 72 5.30 4.85 8.52
CA LEU A 72 6.35 5.67 7.89
C LEU A 72 6.61 6.95 8.68
N THR A 73 5.56 7.58 9.21
CA THR A 73 5.68 8.80 10.03
C THR A 73 6.39 8.50 11.35
N GLN A 74 6.07 7.39 12.01
CA GLN A 74 6.72 6.94 13.25
C GLN A 74 8.20 6.60 13.03
N ASN A 75 8.51 5.92 11.93
CA ASN A 75 9.89 5.62 11.55
C ASN A 75 10.67 6.91 11.22
N ALA A 76 10.09 7.83 10.43
CA ALA A 76 10.70 9.11 10.13
C ALA A 76 10.92 9.94 11.40
N ALA A 77 9.94 9.97 12.31
CA ALA A 77 10.05 10.64 13.61
C ALA A 77 11.21 10.07 14.45
N SER A 78 11.45 8.75 14.40
CA SER A 78 12.57 8.10 15.10
C SER A 78 13.94 8.55 14.60
N VAL A 79 14.06 8.98 13.34
CA VAL A 79 15.31 9.55 12.79
C VAL A 79 15.64 10.88 13.47
N PHE A 80 14.64 11.73 13.69
CA PHE A 80 14.85 13.09 14.22
C PHE A 80 14.82 13.17 15.76
N LEU A 81 13.98 12.37 16.41
CA LEU A 81 13.78 12.38 17.87
C LEU A 81 14.70 11.39 18.62
N GLY A 82 15.47 10.58 17.88
CA GLY A 82 16.30 9.52 18.46
C GLY A 82 15.52 8.27 18.86
N ALA A 83 16.23 7.24 19.32
CA ALA A 83 15.65 5.93 19.61
C ALA A 83 14.81 5.86 20.90
N ASP A 84 14.96 6.84 21.80
CA ASP A 84 14.50 6.78 23.20
C ASP A 84 13.34 7.73 23.54
N TYR A 85 12.50 8.10 22.57
CA TYR A 85 11.27 8.83 22.92
C TYR A 85 10.23 7.88 23.54
N PHE A 86 9.58 8.38 24.59
CA PHE A 86 8.65 7.60 25.42
C PHE A 86 7.48 7.05 24.58
N GLY A 87 7.18 5.75 24.70
CA GLY A 87 6.04 5.11 24.02
C GLY A 87 6.31 4.59 22.60
N ARG A 88 7.53 4.74 22.06
CA ARG A 88 7.91 4.22 20.73
C ARG A 88 7.58 2.74 20.54
N GLY A 89 7.88 1.89 21.54
CA GLY A 89 7.62 0.45 21.48
C GLY A 89 6.14 0.11 21.36
N VAL A 90 5.30 0.79 22.14
CA VAL A 90 3.84 0.58 22.17
C VAL A 90 3.21 1.06 20.87
N LEU A 91 3.58 2.26 20.39
CA LEU A 91 3.10 2.80 19.11
C LEU A 91 3.45 1.85 17.96
N ARG A 92 4.70 1.41 17.88
CA ARG A 92 5.15 0.47 16.84
C ARG A 92 4.36 -0.83 16.86
N GLN A 93 4.06 -1.37 18.05
CA GLN A 93 3.28 -2.59 18.18
C GLN A 93 1.84 -2.40 17.67
N ILE A 94 1.18 -1.30 18.04
CA ILE A 94 -0.19 -0.98 17.59
C ILE A 94 -0.20 -0.73 16.07
N GLU A 95 0.77 0.01 15.55
CA GLU A 95 0.90 0.31 14.13
C GLU A 95 1.10 -0.96 13.31
N TYR A 96 2.03 -1.83 13.70
CA TYR A 96 2.28 -3.09 12.98
C TYR A 96 1.08 -4.03 13.06
N TRP A 97 0.40 -4.09 14.21
CA TRP A 97 -0.83 -4.83 14.36
C TRP A 97 -1.92 -4.29 13.43
N SER A 98 -2.14 -2.97 13.41
CA SER A 98 -3.14 -2.34 12.55
C SER A 98 -2.85 -2.52 11.06
N LEU A 99 -1.57 -2.43 10.66
CA LEU A 99 -1.13 -2.69 9.30
C LEU A 99 -1.38 -4.15 8.91
N TRP A 100 -1.04 -5.09 9.79
CA TRP A 100 -1.28 -6.51 9.55
C TRP A 100 -2.77 -6.82 9.38
N VAL A 101 -3.63 -6.29 10.25
CA VAL A 101 -5.09 -6.43 10.15
C VAL A 101 -5.62 -5.80 8.86
N ALA A 102 -5.13 -4.61 8.48
CA ALA A 102 -5.54 -3.94 7.24
C ALA A 102 -5.16 -4.77 6.00
N LEU A 103 -3.94 -5.33 5.98
CA LEU A 103 -3.46 -6.21 4.90
C LEU A 103 -4.31 -7.48 4.80
N LEU A 104 -4.62 -8.13 5.93
CA LEU A 104 -5.52 -9.29 5.94
C LEU A 104 -6.91 -8.97 5.39
N GLY A 105 -7.48 -7.83 5.79
CA GLY A 105 -8.76 -7.37 5.27
C GLY A 105 -8.73 -7.13 3.75
N MET A 106 -7.63 -6.58 3.24
CA MET A 106 -7.41 -6.39 1.81
C MET A 106 -7.27 -7.72 1.06
N LEU A 107 -6.47 -8.67 1.60
CA LEU A 107 -6.32 -10.02 1.04
C LEU A 107 -7.68 -10.75 0.98
N HIS A 108 -8.44 -10.71 2.06
CA HIS A 108 -9.77 -11.33 2.11
C HIS A 108 -10.71 -10.72 1.08
N THR A 109 -10.71 -9.39 0.94
CA THR A 109 -11.52 -8.68 -0.06
C THR A 109 -11.13 -9.07 -1.47
N LEU A 110 -9.83 -9.12 -1.77
CA LEU A 110 -9.32 -9.54 -3.08
C LEU A 110 -9.72 -10.99 -3.39
N TRP A 111 -9.58 -11.89 -2.41
CA TRP A 111 -9.92 -13.29 -2.60
C TRP A 111 -11.42 -13.48 -2.87
N GLY A 112 -12.28 -12.72 -2.20
CA GLY A 112 -13.72 -12.70 -2.45
C GLY A 112 -14.06 -12.27 -3.89
N ILE A 113 -13.43 -11.20 -4.38
CA ILE A 113 -13.63 -10.69 -5.74
C ILE A 113 -13.19 -11.74 -6.78
N GLN A 114 -11.98 -12.27 -6.65
CA GLN A 114 -11.45 -13.28 -7.57
C GLN A 114 -12.28 -14.56 -7.59
N ARG A 115 -12.83 -14.97 -6.44
CA ARG A 115 -13.69 -16.16 -6.35
C ARG A 115 -15.04 -15.92 -7.02
N SER A 116 -15.59 -14.71 -6.93
CA SER A 116 -16.83 -14.33 -7.61
C SER A 116 -16.66 -14.35 -9.12
N GLU A 117 -15.58 -13.75 -9.63
CA GLU A 117 -15.29 -13.70 -11.08
C GLU A 117 -15.17 -15.09 -11.69
N ARG A 118 -14.46 -16.02 -11.03
CA ARG A 118 -14.34 -17.42 -11.49
C ARG A 118 -15.68 -18.12 -11.62
N ARG A 119 -16.66 -17.80 -10.75
CA ARG A 119 -18.00 -18.42 -10.81
C ARG A 119 -18.83 -17.91 -11.99
N THR A 120 -18.65 -16.65 -12.38
CA THR A 120 -19.36 -16.04 -13.52
C THR A 120 -18.74 -16.36 -14.87
N SER A 121 -17.44 -16.71 -14.92
CA SER A 121 -16.73 -17.03 -16.17
C SER A 121 -16.92 -18.45 -16.69
N CYS A 122 -17.60 -19.35 -15.97
CA CYS A 122 -18.02 -20.64 -16.55
C CYS A 122 -19.26 -20.42 -17.43
N PRO A 123 -19.15 -20.51 -18.77
CA PRO A 123 -20.33 -20.53 -19.62
C PRO A 123 -21.06 -21.84 -19.32
N ASN A 124 -22.37 -21.76 -19.07
CA ASN A 124 -23.22 -22.93 -19.05
C ASN A 124 -23.39 -23.44 -20.49
N ASP A 125 -22.40 -24.17 -20.98
CA ASP A 125 -22.33 -24.82 -22.28
C ASP A 125 -23.44 -25.87 -22.48
N SER A 126 -24.08 -26.32 -21.40
CA SER A 126 -25.17 -27.29 -21.47
C SER A 126 -26.51 -26.72 -21.98
N LYS A 127 -26.67 -25.38 -22.08
CA LYS A 127 -27.92 -24.76 -22.60
C LYS A 127 -27.97 -24.57 -24.12
N TRP A 128 -26.87 -24.76 -24.85
CA TRP A 128 -26.81 -24.54 -26.30
C TRP A 128 -26.90 -25.82 -27.15
N LYS A 129 -26.85 -27.02 -26.56
CA LYS A 129 -26.94 -28.30 -27.28
C LYS A 129 -28.37 -28.90 -27.32
N GLY A 130 -29.39 -28.09 -27.62
CA GLY A 130 -30.78 -28.56 -27.61
C GLY A 130 -31.74 -27.89 -28.60
N LYS A 131 -31.22 -27.15 -29.60
CA LYS A 131 -32.03 -26.59 -30.69
C LYS A 131 -31.28 -26.64 -32.01
N LEU A 132 -31.13 -27.83 -32.57
CA LEU A 132 -30.97 -28.04 -34.00
C LEU A 132 -31.69 -29.36 -34.34
#